data_AF-A0A7Y8HUU4-F1
#
_entry.id   AF-A0A7Y8HUU4-F1
#
_cell.length_a   1.000
_cell.length_b   1.000
_cell.length_c   1.000
_cell.angle_alpha   90.00
_cell.angle_beta   90.00
_cell.angle_gamma   90.00
#
_symmetry.space_group_name_H-M   'P 1'
#
loop_
_entity.id
_entity.type
_entity.pdbx_description
1 polymer ?
#
loop_
_entity_poly.entity_id
_entity_poly.type
_entity_poly.pdbx_seq_one_letter_code
_entity_poly.pdbx_strand_id
1 'polypeptide(L)'
;MLNKKDTTKFIKDKSEMPLYTIGVVSELLGTTNQTLRLYEKHGLIKPFRKNKNRFYSENDIKWLSCVRDLIHQKKISIEGIKKLLNYAPCWEITDCSDKKKNTCLAYKERVKPCWEMNKMICSRNIGKACEDCVIFLQSKKST
;
A
#
# COMPACT_ATOMS: atom_id res chain seq x y z
N MET A 1 34.35 3.25 -0.46
CA MET A 1 33.94 2.46 -1.65
C MET A 1 32.81 1.53 -1.23
N LEU A 2 31.58 1.75 -1.71
CA LEU A 2 30.43 0.90 -1.36
C LEU A 2 30.56 -0.45 -2.07
N ASN A 3 30.53 -1.52 -1.26
CA ASN A 3 30.85 -2.89 -1.65
C ASN A 3 29.67 -3.52 -2.42
N LYS A 4 29.91 -4.07 -3.61
CA LYS A 4 28.92 -4.63 -4.55
C LYS A 4 28.28 -5.97 -4.11
N LYS A 5 28.42 -6.37 -2.83
CA LYS A 5 28.10 -7.74 -2.37
C LYS A 5 26.81 -7.90 -1.55
N ASP A 6 26.02 -6.84 -1.37
CA ASP A 6 24.74 -6.90 -0.62
C ASP A 6 23.47 -6.82 -1.50
N THR A 7 23.58 -6.73 -2.83
CA THR A 7 22.41 -6.55 -3.72
C THR A 7 21.59 -7.82 -4.01
N THR A 8 22.00 -8.97 -3.50
CA THR A 8 21.38 -10.28 -3.78
C THR A 8 20.85 -10.99 -2.53
N LYS A 9 20.34 -10.25 -1.54
CA LYS A 9 19.43 -10.83 -0.54
C LYS A 9 18.01 -10.86 -1.11
N PHE A 10 17.65 -12.00 -1.70
CA PHE A 10 16.31 -12.54 -1.96
C PHE A 10 15.16 -11.50 -2.05
N ILE A 11 14.90 -11.00 -3.27
CA ILE A 11 13.68 -10.22 -3.55
C ILE A 11 12.50 -11.20 -3.49
N LYS A 12 11.74 -11.14 -2.38
CA LYS A 12 10.67 -12.09 -2.07
C LYS A 12 9.40 -11.89 -2.91
N ASP A 13 9.30 -10.79 -3.67
CA ASP A 13 8.21 -10.52 -4.60
C ASP A 13 8.70 -9.65 -5.78
N LYS A 14 8.64 -10.19 -7.00
CA LYS A 14 9.04 -9.49 -8.24
C LYS A 14 8.21 -8.23 -8.48
N SER A 15 6.97 -8.19 -7.98
CA SER A 15 6.04 -7.07 -8.20
C SER A 15 6.43 -5.78 -7.49
N GLU A 16 7.36 -5.84 -6.52
CA GLU A 16 7.94 -4.69 -5.82
C GLU A 16 9.24 -4.18 -6.45
N MET A 17 9.77 -4.87 -7.48
CA MET A 17 11.04 -4.49 -8.08
C MET A 17 10.88 -3.20 -8.91
N PRO A 18 11.67 -2.14 -8.66
CA PRO A 18 11.51 -0.85 -9.32
C PRO A 18 12.15 -0.87 -10.72
N LEU A 19 11.40 -1.36 -11.71
CA LEU A 19 11.87 -1.63 -13.07
C LEU A 19 11.44 -0.59 -14.10
N TYR A 20 10.33 0.12 -13.87
CA TYR A 20 9.70 0.95 -14.89
C TYR A 20 10.06 2.42 -14.72
N THR A 21 10.45 3.10 -15.81
CA THR A 21 10.70 4.55 -15.78
C THR A 21 9.40 5.33 -15.83
N ILE A 22 9.42 6.61 -15.44
CA ILE A 22 8.22 7.47 -15.46
C ILE A 22 7.54 7.52 -16.83
N GLY A 23 8.31 7.51 -17.93
CA GLY A 23 7.77 7.53 -19.29
C GLY A 23 6.95 6.28 -19.58
N VAL A 24 7.51 5.10 -19.31
CA VAL A 24 6.82 3.81 -19.48
C VAL A 24 5.55 3.76 -18.64
N VAL A 25 5.62 4.19 -17.38
CA VAL A 25 4.44 4.22 -16.49
C VAL A 25 3.36 5.17 -17.00
N SER A 26 3.75 6.33 -17.55
CA SER A 26 2.79 7.29 -18.10
C SER A 26 2.03 6.74 -19.29
N GLU A 27 2.71 5.99 -20.16
CA GLU A 27 2.13 5.31 -21.31
C GLU A 27 1.17 4.19 -20.88
N LEU A 28 1.62 3.30 -19.99
CA LEU A 28 0.82 2.19 -19.46
C LEU A 28 -0.49 2.66 -18.78
N LEU A 29 -0.46 3.82 -18.13
CA LEU A 29 -1.61 4.37 -17.42
C LEU A 29 -2.46 5.33 -18.27
N GLY A 30 -2.05 5.63 -19.50
CA GLY A 30 -2.70 6.64 -20.34
C GLY A 30 -2.74 8.01 -19.67
N THR A 31 -1.61 8.46 -19.13
CA THR A 31 -1.47 9.75 -18.42
C THR A 31 -0.18 10.46 -18.80
N THR A 32 0.09 11.62 -18.19
CA THR A 32 1.30 12.39 -18.46
C THR A 32 2.34 12.24 -17.35
N ASN A 33 3.61 12.42 -17.70
CA ASN A 33 4.70 12.51 -16.71
C ASN A 33 4.46 13.62 -15.67
N GLN A 34 3.80 14.72 -16.05
CA GLN A 34 3.48 15.81 -15.14
C GLN A 34 2.43 15.37 -14.10
N THR A 35 1.41 14.63 -14.51
CA THR A 35 0.39 14.08 -13.62
C THR A 35 1.01 13.11 -12.61
N LEU A 36 1.92 12.23 -13.03
CA LEU A 36 2.63 11.33 -12.11
C LEU A 36 3.50 12.11 -11.09
N ARG A 37 4.17 13.17 -11.54
CA ARG A 37 4.94 14.07 -10.64
C ARG A 37 4.02 14.82 -9.67
N LEU A 38 2.81 15.18 -10.09
CA LEU A 38 1.81 15.78 -9.21
C LEU A 38 1.41 14.79 -8.12
N TYR A 39 1.10 13.54 -8.47
CA TYR A 39 0.76 12.52 -7.48
C TYR A 39 1.91 12.27 -6.48
N GLU A 40 3.15 12.19 -6.97
CA GLU A 40 4.35 12.11 -6.11
C GLU A 40 4.46 13.34 -5.20
N LYS A 41 4.31 14.56 -5.73
CA LYS A 41 4.38 15.82 -4.98
C LYS A 41 3.34 15.88 -3.85
N HIS A 42 2.13 15.37 -4.10
CA HIS A 42 1.08 15.31 -3.09
C HIS A 42 1.23 14.13 -2.12
N GLY A 43 2.23 13.27 -2.30
CA GLY A 43 2.53 12.14 -1.42
C GLY A 43 1.63 10.93 -1.66
N LEU A 44 0.96 10.85 -2.81
CA LEU A 44 0.15 9.69 -3.16
C LEU A 44 1.00 8.50 -3.58
N ILE A 45 2.26 8.72 -3.99
CA ILE A 45 3.21 7.65 -4.32
C ILE A 45 4.62 8.08 -3.95
N LYS A 46 5.48 7.10 -3.63
CA LYS A 46 6.90 7.31 -3.37
C LYS A 46 7.74 6.35 -4.23
N PRO A 47 8.04 6.70 -5.49
CA PRO A 47 8.82 5.83 -6.36
C PRO A 47 10.25 5.67 -5.85
N PHE A 48 10.89 4.56 -6.23
CA PHE A 48 12.31 4.36 -6.00
C PHE A 48 13.11 5.38 -6.81
N ARG A 49 14.15 5.96 -6.20
CA ARG A 49 15.04 6.89 -6.88
C ARG A 49 16.43 6.28 -7.03
N LYS A 50 16.92 6.31 -8.26
CA LYS A 50 18.33 6.05 -8.58
C LYS A 50 18.87 7.29 -9.28
N ASN A 51 19.72 8.03 -8.57
CA ASN A 51 20.18 9.37 -8.97
C ASN A 51 18.98 10.31 -9.19
N LYS A 52 18.89 10.93 -10.38
CA LYS A 52 17.79 11.83 -10.77
C LYS A 52 16.57 11.08 -11.34
N ASN A 53 16.68 9.76 -11.54
CA ASN A 53 15.66 8.98 -12.22
C ASN A 53 14.72 8.29 -11.21
N ARG A 54 13.44 8.26 -11.57
CA ARG A 54 12.38 7.58 -10.83
C ARG A 54 12.12 6.24 -11.48
N PHE A 55 12.03 5.22 -10.64
CA PHE A 55 11.66 3.87 -11.01
C PHE A 55 10.46 3.43 -10.20
N TYR A 56 9.54 2.77 -10.86
CA TYR A 56 8.28 2.29 -10.31
C TYR A 56 8.23 0.77 -10.41
N SER A 57 7.57 0.16 -9.45
CA SER A 57 7.28 -1.28 -9.45
C SER A 57 5.96 -1.60 -10.18
N GLU A 58 5.63 -2.88 -10.33
CA GLU A 58 4.31 -3.27 -10.85
C GLU A 58 3.19 -2.86 -9.87
N ASN A 59 3.46 -2.93 -8.56
CA ASN A 59 2.49 -2.54 -7.55
C ASN A 59 2.28 -1.02 -7.49
N ASP A 60 3.33 -0.23 -7.76
CA ASP A 60 3.20 1.21 -7.97
C ASP A 60 2.24 1.53 -9.12
N ILE A 61 2.34 0.80 -10.25
CA ILE A 61 1.46 1.00 -11.42
C ILE A 61 0.01 0.64 -11.07
N LYS A 62 -0.21 -0.49 -10.39
CA LYS A 62 -1.57 -0.89 -9.94
C LYS A 62 -2.17 0.14 -8.98
N TRP A 63 -1.37 0.65 -8.05
CA TRP A 63 -1.78 1.68 -7.11
C TRP A 63 -2.14 2.99 -7.83
N LEU A 64 -1.30 3.45 -8.75
CA LEU A 64 -1.56 4.64 -9.56
C LEU A 64 -2.84 4.50 -10.40
N SER A 65 -3.14 3.30 -10.91
CA SER A 65 -4.43 3.02 -11.56
C SER A 65 -5.61 3.24 -10.61
N CYS A 66 -5.54 2.73 -9.38
CA CYS A 66 -6.59 2.96 -8.38
C CYS A 66 -6.76 4.43 -8.02
N VAL A 67 -5.64 5.16 -7.83
CA VAL A 67 -5.67 6.61 -7.58
C VAL A 67 -6.37 7.34 -8.72
N ARG A 68 -6.09 6.97 -9.96
CA ARG A 68 -6.73 7.56 -11.15
C ARG A 68 -8.24 7.31 -11.16
N ASP A 69 -8.68 6.10 -10.83
CA ASP A 69 -10.11 5.79 -10.75
C ASP A 69 -10.82 6.59 -9.66
N LEU A 70 -10.21 6.74 -8.49
CA LEU A 70 -10.73 7.58 -7.40
C LEU A 70 -10.88 9.05 -7.84
N ILE A 71 -9.91 9.59 -8.56
CA ILE A 71 -9.95 10.98 -9.04
C ILE A 71 -10.96 11.15 -10.17
N HIS A 72 -10.88 10.33 -11.20
CA HIS A 72 -11.59 10.56 -12.46
C HIS A 72 -12.99 9.97 -12.50
N GLN A 73 -13.19 8.78 -11.92
CA GLN A 73 -14.49 8.10 -11.90
C GLN A 73 -15.29 8.48 -10.65
N LYS A 74 -14.65 8.43 -9.47
CA LYS A 74 -15.31 8.74 -8.19
C LYS A 74 -15.30 10.23 -7.82
N LYS A 75 -14.64 11.08 -8.63
CA LYS A 75 -14.57 12.54 -8.47
C LYS A 75 -14.03 13.00 -7.11
N ILE A 76 -13.16 12.21 -6.50
CA ILE A 76 -12.53 12.55 -5.21
C ILE A 76 -11.28 13.39 -5.47
N SER A 77 -11.15 14.53 -4.78
CA SER A 77 -9.94 15.36 -4.86
C SER A 77 -8.72 14.64 -4.29
N ILE A 78 -7.52 15.08 -4.69
CA ILE A 78 -6.26 14.55 -4.17
C ILE A 78 -6.20 14.69 -2.64
N GLU A 79 -6.61 15.83 -2.11
CA GLU A 79 -6.67 16.12 -0.68
C GLU A 79 -7.69 15.22 0.02
N GLY A 80 -8.83 14.94 -0.63
CA GLY A 80 -9.83 14.01 -0.16
C GLY A 80 -9.27 12.58 -0.05
N ILE A 81 -8.60 12.10 -1.10
CA ILE A 81 -7.95 10.77 -1.11
C ILE A 81 -6.94 10.67 0.03
N LYS A 82 -6.09 11.68 0.22
CA LYS A 82 -5.11 11.69 1.33
C LYS A 82 -5.77 11.58 2.69
N LYS A 83 -6.83 12.37 2.93
CA LYS A 83 -7.56 12.31 4.20
C LYS A 83 -8.20 10.94 4.39
N LEU A 84 -8.89 10.42 3.37
CA LEU A 84 -9.55 9.11 3.43
C LEU A 84 -8.57 7.99 3.76
N LEU A 85 -7.39 7.97 3.12
CA LEU A 85 -6.37 6.95 3.37
C LEU A 85 -5.78 6.97 4.79
N ASN A 86 -5.98 8.04 5.57
CA ASN A 86 -5.62 8.08 6.99
C ASN A 86 -6.65 7.38 7.88
N TYR A 87 -7.91 7.30 7.47
CA TYR A 87 -9.00 6.78 8.28
C TYR A 87 -9.46 5.39 7.86
N ALA A 88 -9.46 5.14 6.55
CA ALA A 88 -9.93 3.89 5.97
C ALA A 88 -8.89 3.34 4.98
N PRO A 89 -8.70 2.02 4.94
CA PRO A 89 -7.90 1.40 3.90
C PRO A 89 -8.55 1.58 2.53
N CYS A 90 -7.74 1.50 1.47
CA CYS A 90 -8.21 1.75 0.11
C CYS A 90 -9.39 0.84 -0.31
N TRP A 91 -9.42 -0.43 0.11
CA TRP A 91 -10.46 -1.38 -0.29
C TRP A 91 -11.85 -1.04 0.26
N GLU A 92 -11.95 -0.34 1.38
CA GLU A 92 -13.22 0.18 1.91
C GLU A 92 -13.67 1.42 1.14
N ILE A 93 -12.72 2.28 0.74
CA ILE A 93 -13.01 3.52 0.01
C ILE A 93 -13.45 3.22 -1.43
N THR A 94 -12.80 2.25 -2.08
CA THR A 94 -13.06 1.91 -3.49
C THR A 94 -14.14 0.85 -3.68
N ASP A 95 -14.71 0.32 -2.60
CA ASP A 95 -15.63 -0.84 -2.62
C ASP A 95 -15.04 -2.01 -3.44
N CYS A 96 -13.82 -2.43 -3.08
CA CYS A 96 -13.15 -3.51 -3.79
C CYS A 96 -13.84 -4.86 -3.52
N SER A 97 -14.22 -5.56 -4.59
CA SER A 97 -14.70 -6.95 -4.47
C SER A 97 -13.70 -7.87 -3.77
N ASP A 98 -14.20 -8.91 -3.11
CA ASP A 98 -13.36 -9.86 -2.34
C ASP A 98 -12.25 -10.47 -3.19
N LYS A 99 -12.51 -10.74 -4.47
CA LYS A 99 -11.50 -11.24 -5.41
C LYS A 99 -10.31 -10.27 -5.54
N LYS A 100 -10.58 -8.97 -5.75
CA LYS A 100 -9.52 -7.95 -5.86
C LYS A 100 -8.82 -7.73 -4.51
N LYS A 101 -9.60 -7.65 -3.43
CA LYS A 101 -9.11 -7.46 -2.05
C LYS A 101 -8.15 -8.57 -1.63
N ASN A 102 -8.49 -9.84 -1.87
CA ASN A 102 -7.66 -11.00 -1.54
C ASN A 102 -6.37 -11.10 -2.37
N THR A 103 -6.26 -10.36 -3.48
CA THR A 103 -5.01 -10.25 -4.25
C THR A 103 -4.15 -9.03 -3.87
N CYS A 104 -4.68 -8.11 -3.08
CA CYS A 104 -3.99 -6.87 -2.71
C CYS A 104 -2.98 -7.11 -1.58
N LEU A 105 -1.72 -6.74 -1.80
CA LEU A 105 -0.67 -6.86 -0.78
C LEU A 105 -0.99 -5.99 0.45
N ALA A 106 -1.46 -4.76 0.24
CA ALA A 106 -1.84 -3.86 1.33
C ALA A 106 -2.98 -4.42 2.20
N TYR A 107 -3.86 -5.24 1.63
CA TYR A 107 -4.86 -5.99 2.40
C TYR A 107 -4.16 -7.08 3.21
N LYS A 108 -3.48 -8.02 2.55
CA LYS A 108 -2.81 -9.16 3.20
C LYS A 108 -1.87 -8.77 4.34
N GLU A 109 -1.14 -7.67 4.20
CA GLU A 109 -0.17 -7.22 5.19
C GLU A 109 -0.80 -6.48 6.38
N ARG A 110 -1.96 -5.83 6.20
CA ARG A 110 -2.65 -5.08 7.27
C ARG A 110 -3.64 -5.91 8.08
N VAL A 111 -4.10 -7.08 7.63
CA VAL A 111 -5.12 -7.86 8.36
C VAL A 111 -4.55 -8.69 9.52
N LYS A 112 -3.37 -8.36 10.06
CA LYS A 112 -2.95 -9.05 11.28
C LYS A 112 -3.81 -8.53 12.43
N PRO A 113 -4.65 -9.38 13.04
CA PRO A 113 -5.44 -8.94 14.16
C PRO A 113 -4.51 -8.51 15.31
N CYS A 114 -5.02 -7.67 16.21
CA CYS A 114 -4.21 -7.10 17.29
C CYS A 114 -3.48 -8.15 18.13
N TRP A 115 -4.02 -9.38 18.23
CA TRP A 115 -3.41 -10.51 18.93
C TRP A 115 -2.22 -11.15 18.20
N GLU A 116 -2.16 -11.08 16.86
CA GLU A 116 -0.98 -11.49 16.08
C GLU A 116 0.10 -10.39 16.05
N MET A 117 -0.30 -9.12 16.21
CA MET A 117 0.61 -7.98 16.27
C MET A 117 1.22 -7.75 17.67
N ASN A 118 0.85 -8.57 18.66
CA ASN A 118 1.00 -8.25 20.08
C ASN A 118 2.41 -8.41 20.68
N LYS A 119 3.48 -8.16 19.92
CA LYS A 119 4.81 -7.92 20.53
C LYS A 119 5.09 -6.43 20.81
N MET A 120 4.31 -5.50 20.26
CA MET A 120 4.65 -4.06 20.35
C MET A 120 3.49 -3.08 20.57
N ILE A 121 2.22 -3.49 20.56
CA ILE A 121 1.08 -2.54 20.43
C ILE A 121 0.12 -2.51 21.63
N CYS A 122 -0.06 -3.62 22.37
CA CYS A 122 -1.01 -3.61 23.48
C CYS A 122 -0.35 -3.14 24.80
N SER A 123 -0.31 -1.82 24.99
CA SER A 123 -0.05 -1.19 26.29
C SER A 123 -1.30 -1.15 27.19
N ARG A 124 -2.34 -1.94 26.89
CA ARG A 124 -3.47 -2.15 27.80
C ARG A 124 -3.07 -3.22 28.81
N ASN A 125 -2.35 -2.74 29.83
CA ASN A 125 -1.81 -3.47 30.98
C ASN A 125 -0.68 -4.45 30.64
N ILE A 126 0.49 -4.18 31.23
CA ILE A 126 1.52 -5.19 31.46
C ILE A 126 0.81 -6.45 32.00
N GLY A 127 0.90 -7.57 31.27
CA GLY A 127 0.53 -8.88 31.78
C GLY A 127 -0.87 -9.43 31.47
N LYS A 128 -1.71 -8.79 30.65
CA LYS A 128 -2.92 -9.47 30.12
C LYS A 128 -2.70 -9.99 28.69
N ALA A 129 -2.65 -11.31 28.56
CA ALA A 129 -2.66 -12.00 27.28
C ALA A 129 -3.95 -11.69 26.51
N CYS A 130 -3.94 -11.86 25.19
CA CYS A 130 -5.07 -11.56 24.30
C CYS A 130 -6.39 -12.29 24.63
N GLU A 131 -6.35 -13.28 25.54
CA GLU A 131 -7.46 -14.13 25.98
C GLU A 131 -8.64 -13.34 26.55
N ASP A 132 -8.40 -12.19 27.18
CA ASP A 132 -9.44 -11.33 27.75
C ASP A 132 -9.93 -10.23 26.77
N CYS A 133 -9.39 -10.15 25.56
CA CYS A 133 -9.71 -9.08 24.62
C CYS A 133 -11.07 -9.33 23.93
N VAL A 134 -11.99 -8.36 24.01
CA VAL A 134 -13.32 -8.44 23.37
C VAL A 134 -13.23 -8.79 21.88
N ILE A 135 -12.23 -8.25 21.17
CA ILE A 135 -12.00 -8.50 19.74
C ILE A 135 -11.50 -9.94 19.49
N PHE A 136 -10.66 -10.49 20.37
CA PHE A 136 -10.19 -11.89 20.30
C PHE A 136 -11.31 -12.89 20.65
N LEU A 137 -12.12 -12.58 21.65
CA LEU A 137 -13.26 -13.42 22.05
C LEU A 137 -14.35 -13.48 20.97
N GLN A 138 -14.51 -12.41 20.19
CA GLN A 138 -15.44 -12.38 19.05
C GLN A 138 -14.95 -13.25 17.89
N SER A 139 -13.64 -13.34 17.61
CA SER A 139 -13.14 -14.15 16.49
C SER A 139 -13.27 -15.66 16.72
N LYS A 140 -13.11 -16.13 17.97
CA LYS A 140 -13.32 -17.55 18.33
C LYS A 140 -14.75 -18.04 18.18
N LYS A 141 -15.74 -17.15 18.16
CA LYS A 141 -17.17 -17.53 18.07
C LYS A 141 -17.66 -17.77 16.63
N SER A 142 -16.84 -17.41 15.64
CA SER A 142 -17.20 -17.50 14.21
C SER A 142 -16.57 -18.70 13.50
N THR A 143 -16.02 -19.66 14.26
CA THR A 143 -15.46 -20.93 13.76
C THR A 143 -16.26 -22.07 14.35
#